data_AF-A0A2L1UW77-F1
#
_entry.id   AF-A0A2L1UW77-F1
#
_cell.length_a   1.000
_cell.length_b   1.000
_cell.length_c   1.000
_cell.angle_alpha   90.00
_cell.angle_beta   90.00
_cell.angle_gamma   90.00
#
_symmetry.space_group_name_H-M   'P 1'
#
loop_
_entity.id
_entity.type
_entity.pdbx_description
1 polymer ?
#
loop_
_entity_poly.entity_id
_entity_poly.type
_entity_poly.pdbx_seq_one_letter_code
_entity_poly.pdbx_strand_id
1 'polypeptide(L)' 'MSDESLCPCCGEKVFEALGEHDICPNCNWEDDPFQSRNPNRGGGAKKMSLNEAREAFKQGGKVK' A
#
# COMPACT_ATOMS: atom_id res chain seq x y z
N MET A 1 -11.08 -18.43 10.25
CA MET A 1 -10.88 -18.10 8.83
C MET A 1 -9.88 -16.98 8.85
N SER A 2 -8.68 -17.20 8.33
CA SER A 2 -7.63 -16.19 8.36
C SER A 2 -8.04 -15.08 7.40
N ASP A 3 -8.47 -13.94 7.95
CA ASP A 3 -8.85 -12.72 7.21
C ASP A 3 -7.58 -11.99 6.73
N GLU A 4 -6.70 -12.73 6.04
CA GLU A 4 -5.49 -12.15 5.47
C GLU A 4 -5.85 -11.27 4.28
N SER A 5 -5.66 -9.97 4.47
CA SER A 5 -5.94 -8.92 3.51
C SER A 5 -4.75 -8.62 2.61
N LEU A 6 -5.04 -8.26 1.36
CA LEU A 6 -4.04 -8.01 0.32
C LEU A 6 -3.50 -6.59 0.41
N CYS A 7 -2.18 -6.45 0.30
CA CYS A 7 -1.56 -5.14 0.17
C CYS A 7 -2.06 -4.45 -1.11
N PRO A 8 -2.62 -3.23 -1.03
CA PRO A 8 -3.15 -2.56 -2.20
C PRO A 8 -2.05 -2.15 -3.19
N CYS A 9 -0.78 -2.13 -2.77
CA CYS A 9 0.38 -1.81 -3.59
C CYS A 9 0.96 -3.04 -4.32
N CYS A 10 1.37 -4.08 -3.60
CA CYS A 10 2.04 -5.25 -4.20
C CYS A 10 1.14 -6.47 -4.41
N GLY A 11 -0.07 -6.49 -3.83
CA GLY A 11 -1.02 -7.60 -3.95
C GLY A 11 -0.71 -8.82 -3.09
N GLU A 12 0.28 -8.76 -2.21
CA GLU A 12 0.63 -9.85 -1.30
C GLU A 12 -0.29 -9.88 -0.07
N LYS A 13 -0.62 -11.07 0.42
CA LYS A 13 -1.39 -11.27 1.67
C LYS A 13 -0.49 -11.00 2.86
N VAL A 14 -0.55 -9.80 3.42
CA VAL A 14 0.37 -9.36 4.49
C VAL A 14 -0.33 -8.70 5.67
N PHE A 15 -1.61 -8.35 5.54
CA PHE A 15 -2.33 -7.62 6.58
C PHE A 15 -3.35 -8.54 7.25
N GLU A 16 -3.47 -8.48 8.57
CA GLU A 16 -4.55 -9.17 9.30
C GLU A 16 -5.89 -8.43 9.17
N ALA A 17 -5.86 -7.12 8.92
CA ALA A 17 -7.03 -6.28 8.62
C ALA A 17 -6.63 -5.08 7.76
N LEU A 18 -7.53 -4.60 6.89
CA LEU A 18 -7.29 -3.40 6.09
C LEU A 18 -7.63 -2.12 6.87
N GLY A 19 -6.81 -1.09 6.69
CA GLY A 19 -7.01 0.26 7.17
C GLY A 19 -6.44 0.55 8.56
N GLU A 20 -5.61 -0.35 9.08
CA GLU A 20 -4.93 -0.21 10.37
C GLU A 20 -3.60 0.57 10.29
N HIS A 21 -3.26 1.12 9.12
CA HIS A 21 -1.99 1.80 8.85
C HIS A 21 -0.75 0.89 9.04
N ASP A 22 -0.91 -0.41 8.86
CA ASP A 22 0.21 -1.36 8.88
C ASP A 22 1.10 -1.19 7.65
N ILE A 23 2.40 -1.43 7.83
CA ILE A 23 3.38 -1.36 6.75
C ILE A 23 3.61 -2.74 6.16
N CYS A 24 3.36 -2.88 4.85
CA CYS A 24 3.66 -4.09 4.09
C CYS A 24 5.16 -4.38 4.12
N PRO A 25 5.62 -5.53 4.62
CA PRO A 25 7.04 -5.87 4.68
C PRO A 25 7.66 -6.12 3.30
N ASN A 26 6.83 -6.40 2.28
CA ASN A 26 7.30 -6.73 0.93
C ASN A 26 7.58 -5.47 0.10
N CYS A 27 6.73 -4.45 0.19
CA CYS A 27 6.86 -3.25 -0.61
C CYS A 27 7.03 -1.96 0.21
N ASN A 28 6.90 -1.98 1.53
CA ASN A 28 6.91 -0.80 2.42
C ASN A 28 5.76 0.20 2.20
N TRP A 29 4.71 -0.22 1.49
CA TRP A 29 3.45 0.54 1.46
C TRP A 29 2.73 0.43 2.81
N GLU A 30 2.16 1.52 3.29
CA GLU A 30 1.38 1.61 4.52
C GLU A 30 -0.08 1.55 4.12
N ASP A 31 -0.86 0.75 4.81
CA ASP A 31 -2.27 0.58 4.51
C ASP A 31 -3.11 1.79 4.97
N ASP A 32 -2.93 2.89 4.24
CA ASP A 32 -3.65 4.14 4.42
C ASP A 32 -5.05 4.01 3.77
N PRO A 33 -6.15 4.03 4.55
CA PRO A 33 -7.51 3.94 4.02
C PRO A 33 -7.87 5.09 3.08
N PHE A 34 -7.30 6.29 3.30
CA PHE A 34 -7.54 7.45 2.46
C PHE A 34 -6.88 7.26 1.09
N GLN A 35 -5.61 6.84 1.03
CA GLN A 35 -4.93 6.58 -0.24
C GLN A 35 -5.46 5.33 -0.94
N SER A 36 -5.94 4.33 -0.19
CA SER A 36 -6.66 3.17 -0.74
C SER A 36 -7.97 3.58 -1.43
N ARG A 37 -8.72 4.56 -0.88
CA ARG A 37 -9.91 5.14 -1.53
C ARG A 37 -9.60 6.16 -2.62
N ASN A 38 -8.42 6.80 -2.55
CA ASN A 38 -7.99 7.86 -3.47
C ASN A 38 -6.64 7.51 -4.10
N PRO A 39 -6.56 6.48 -4.98
CA PRO A 39 -5.31 5.88 -5.40
C PRO A 39 -4.37 6.79 -6.20
N ASN A 40 -4.87 7.93 -6.71
CA ASN A 40 -4.11 8.96 -7.41
C ASN A 40 -3.73 10.16 -6.53
N ARG A 41 -4.20 10.22 -5.28
CA ARG A 41 -3.87 11.32 -4.37
C ARG A 41 -2.65 10.95 -3.52
N GLY A 42 -1.52 11.58 -3.85
CA GLY A 42 -0.33 11.62 -3.00
C GLY A 42 -0.40 12.75 -1.98
N GLY A 43 0.66 12.89 -1.18
CA GLY A 43 0.81 13.99 -0.22
C GLY A 43 0.04 13.83 1.09
N GLY A 44 -0.41 12.60 1.40
CA GLY A 44 -0.96 12.21 2.70
C GLY A 44 0.14 11.71 3.65
N ALA A 45 -0.08 10.56 4.30
CA ALA A 45 0.96 9.89 5.09
C ALA A 45 2.20 9.53 4.24
N LYS A 46 1.99 9.25 2.94
CA LYS A 46 3.06 9.09 1.95
C LYS A 46 3.11 10.22 0.94
N LYS A 47 4.32 10.44 0.42
CA LYS A 47 4.55 11.40 -0.67
C LYS A 47 3.95 10.87 -1.97
N MET A 48 4.18 9.60 -2.26
CA MET A 48 3.60 8.91 -3.42
C MET A 48 2.11 8.60 -3.19
N SER A 49 1.34 8.67 -4.26
CA SER A 49 0.02 8.04 -4.38
C SER A 49 0.15 6.52 -4.47
N LEU A 50 -0.96 5.81 -4.22
CA LEU A 50 -1.00 4.35 -4.31
C LEU A 50 -0.65 3.85 -5.72
N ASN A 51 -1.06 4.58 -6.77
CA ASN A 51 -0.72 4.21 -8.14
C ASN A 51 0.75 4.46 -8.48
N GLU A 52 1.34 5.56 -8.02
CA GLU A 52 2.79 5.77 -8.16
C GLU A 52 3.57 4.68 -7.43
N ALA A 53 3.12 4.27 -6.24
CA ALA A 53 3.72 3.17 -5.49
C ALA A 53 3.62 1.83 -6.22
N ARG A 54 2.46 1.51 -6.82
CA ARG A 54 2.29 0.32 -7.66
C ARG A 54 3.28 0.31 -8.83
N GLU A 55 3.44 1.43 -9.52
CA GLU A 55 4.36 1.54 -10.65
C GLU A 55 5.82 1.44 -10.20
N ALA A 56 6.19 2.10 -9.10
CA ALA A 56 7.53 1.96 -8.54
C ALA A 56 7.84 0.53 -8.11
N PHE A 57 6.90 -0.17 -7.48
CA PHE A 57 7.08 -1.58 -7.12
C PHE A 57 7.28 -2.46 -8.36
N LYS A 58 6.46 -2.29 -9.41
CA LYS A 58 6.62 -3.02 -10.68
C LYS A 58 7.97 -2.78 -11.35
N GLN A 59 8.53 -1.58 -11.18
CA GLN A 59 9.84 -1.21 -11.72
C GLN A 59 11.02 -1.64 -10.82
N GLY A 60 10.77 -2.31 -9.69
CA GLY A 60 11.80 -2.67 -8.71
C GLY A 60 12.35 -1.45 -7.94
N GLY A 61 11.64 -0.32 -7.99
CA GLY A 61 11.97 0.91 -7.29
C GLY A 61 11.50 0.91 -5.83
N LYS A 62 11.85 1.98 -5.12
CA LYS A 62 11.42 2.20 -3.73
C LYS A 62 10.02 2.81 -3.70
N VAL A 63 9.14 2.24 -2.90
CA VAL A 63 7.79 2.76 -2.61
C VAL A 63 7.87 3.64 -1.36
N LYS A 64 7.83 4.98 -1.51
CA LYS A 64 7.98 5.96 -0.41
C LYS A 64 7.24 7.27 -0.66
#